data_AF-A0A3M2Y5R3-F1
#
_entry.id   AF-A0A3M2Y5R3-F1
#
_cell.length_a   1.000
_cell.length_b   1.000
_cell.length_c   1.000
_cell.angle_alpha   90.00
_cell.angle_beta   90.00
_cell.angle_gamma   90.00
#
_symmetry.space_group_name_H-M   'P 1'
#
loop_
_entity.id
_entity.type
_entity.pdbx_description
1 polymer ?
#
loop_
_entity_poly.entity_id
_entity_poly.type
_entity_poly.pdbx_seq_one_letter_code
_entity_poly.pdbx_strand_id
1 'polypeptide(L)'
;PPQGVKLTPRHYAYLKISEGCNHSCSFCIIPSMRGKLVSRPVGDVLDEAKRLVKSGVKELLVISQDTSAYGVDVKYRTGFWDGQPVKTRMTELCQALGSMG
;
A
#
# COMPACT_ATOMS: atom_id res chain seq x y z
N PRO A 1 -8.93 -7.12 -18.98
CA PRO A 1 -9.53 -5.76 -19.04
C PRO A 1 -8.49 -4.68 -18.75
N PRO A 2 -8.67 -3.44 -19.24
CA PRO A 2 -7.74 -2.33 -19.00
C PRO A 2 -7.53 -2.00 -17.51
N GLN A 3 -8.43 -2.44 -16.63
CA GLN A 3 -8.34 -2.28 -15.17
C GLN A 3 -7.83 -3.53 -14.42
N GLY A 4 -7.29 -4.54 -15.12
CA GLY A 4 -6.92 -5.83 -14.52
C GLY A 4 -8.13 -6.69 -14.13
N VAL A 5 -7.87 -7.91 -13.67
CA VAL A 5 -8.91 -8.78 -13.09
C VAL A 5 -9.00 -8.49 -11.60
N LYS A 6 -10.18 -8.09 -11.11
CA LYS A 6 -10.46 -7.89 -9.69
C LYS A 6 -11.18 -9.10 -9.15
N LEU A 7 -10.69 -9.66 -8.04
CA LEU A 7 -11.32 -10.78 -7.32
C LEU A 7 -12.30 -10.30 -6.24
N THR A 8 -12.40 -8.99 -6.01
CA THR A 8 -13.30 -8.38 -5.03
C THR A 8 -14.63 -7.92 -5.67
N PRO A 9 -15.72 -7.81 -4.89
CA PRO A 9 -16.92 -7.08 -5.29
C PRO A 9 -16.63 -5.65 -5.77
N ARG A 10 -17.57 -5.06 -6.52
CA ARG A 10 -17.37 -3.74 -7.16
C ARG A 10 -17.08 -2.58 -6.19
N HIS A 11 -17.53 -2.67 -4.94
CA HIS A 11 -17.52 -1.56 -3.99
C HIS A 11 -16.22 -1.43 -3.18
N TYR A 12 -15.39 -2.47 -3.07
CA TYR A 12 -14.11 -2.39 -2.36
C TYR A 12 -12.96 -3.02 -3.15
N ALA A 13 -11.73 -2.64 -2.81
CA ALA A 13 -10.53 -3.29 -3.32
C ALA A 13 -9.42 -3.33 -2.26
N TYR A 14 -8.62 -4.40 -2.28
CA TYR A 14 -7.38 -4.46 -1.51
C TYR A 14 -6.30 -3.61 -2.16
N LEU A 15 -5.62 -2.79 -1.36
CA LEU A 15 -4.48 -2.00 -1.75
C LEU A 15 -3.27 -2.48 -0.95
N LYS A 16 -2.48 -3.38 -1.53
CA LYS A 16 -1.28 -3.92 -0.88
C LYS A 16 -0.16 -2.88 -0.89
N ILE A 17 0.43 -2.56 0.26
CA ILE A 17 1.45 -1.49 0.37
C ILE A 17 2.87 -2.02 0.62
N SER A 18 3.00 -3.23 1.14
CA SER A 18 4.29 -3.89 1.33
C SER A 18 4.12 -5.41 1.29
N GLU A 19 5.24 -6.11 1.17
CA GLU A 19 5.35 -7.57 1.26
C GLU A 19 6.44 -7.93 2.27
N GLY A 20 6.28 -9.04 2.97
CA GLY A 20 7.26 -9.52 3.96
C GLY A 20 7.17 -8.77 5.30
N CYS A 21 8.01 -9.17 6.24
CA CYS A 21 8.02 -8.61 7.59
C CYS A 21 9.41 -8.72 8.24
N ASN A 22 9.80 -7.72 9.03
CA ASN A 22 11.08 -7.71 9.74
C ASN A 22 11.02 -8.34 11.14
N HIS A 23 9.82 -8.57 11.67
CA HIS A 23 9.64 -9.18 12.97
C HIS A 23 10.01 -10.67 12.98
N SER A 24 10.61 -11.13 14.07
CA SER A 24 10.90 -12.54 14.35
C SER A 24 9.87 -13.12 15.34
N CYS A 25 8.58 -12.97 15.03
CA CYS A 25 7.52 -13.50 15.89
C CYS A 25 7.64 -15.03 16.01
N SER A 26 7.60 -15.56 17.24
CA SER A 26 7.82 -16.99 17.53
C SER A 26 6.87 -17.95 16.80
N PHE A 27 5.70 -17.45 16.42
CA PHE A 27 4.64 -18.23 15.78
C PHE A 27 4.55 -18.01 14.25
N CYS A 28 5.30 -17.07 13.68
CA CYS A 28 5.06 -16.59 12.32
C CYS A 28 6.15 -17.04 11.34
N ILE A 29 5.78 -17.77 10.29
CA ILE A 29 6.69 -18.24 9.23
C ILE A 29 7.02 -17.18 8.17
N ILE A 30 6.37 -16.01 8.22
CA ILE A 30 6.43 -14.98 7.15
C ILE A 30 7.85 -14.56 6.78
N PRO A 31 8.78 -14.28 7.72
CA PRO A 31 10.14 -13.88 7.34
C PRO A 31 10.86 -14.93 6.50
N SER A 32 10.59 -16.22 6.72
CA SER A 32 11.18 -17.33 5.96
C SER A 32 10.48 -17.56 4.62
N MET A 33 9.16 -17.37 4.57
CA MET A 33 8.34 -17.65 3.38
C MET A 33 8.29 -16.48 2.38
N ARG A 34 8.20 -15.24 2.87
CA ARG A 34 8.02 -14.02 2.06
C ARG A 34 9.23 -13.09 2.11
N GLY A 35 10.19 -13.36 2.99
CA GLY A 35 11.38 -12.54 3.17
C GLY A 35 11.17 -11.36 4.12
N LYS A 36 12.19 -10.49 4.15
CA LYS A 36 12.18 -9.22 4.90
C LYS A 36 11.17 -8.23 4.32
N LEU A 37 10.87 -7.19 5.08
CA LEU A 37 9.97 -6.13 4.64
C LEU A 37 10.48 -5.49 3.34
N VAL A 38 9.60 -5.42 2.36
CA VAL A 38 9.77 -4.67 1.11
C VAL A 38 8.56 -3.76 0.92
N SER A 39 8.76 -2.46 1.11
CA SER A 39 7.72 -1.45 0.91
C SER A 39 7.62 -1.05 -0.56
N ARG A 40 6.39 -0.87 -1.04
CA ARG A 40 6.15 -0.26 -2.34
C ARG A 40 6.41 1.25 -2.29
N PRO A 41 6.88 1.86 -3.38
CA PRO A 41 6.94 3.32 -3.47
C PRO A 41 5.56 3.95 -3.35
N VAL A 42 5.44 5.04 -2.59
CA VAL A 42 4.14 5.67 -2.34
C VAL A 42 3.46 6.21 -3.60
N GLY A 43 4.23 6.66 -4.60
CA GLY A 43 3.67 7.09 -5.89
C GLY A 43 2.92 5.97 -6.60
N ASP A 44 3.51 4.78 -6.67
CA ASP A 44 2.88 3.61 -7.30
C ASP A 44 1.60 3.18 -6.57
N VAL A 45 1.62 3.25 -5.23
CA VAL A 45 0.46 2.94 -4.38
C VAL A 45 -0.67 3.93 -4.62
N LEU A 46 -0.37 5.23 -4.64
CA LEU A 46 -1.36 6.28 -4.84
C LEU A 46 -1.92 6.29 -6.28
N ASP A 47 -1.12 5.96 -7.28
CA ASP A 47 -1.59 5.79 -8.66
C ASP A 47 -2.52 4.58 -8.81
N GLU A 48 -2.22 3.48 -8.13
CA GLU A 48 -3.13 2.34 -8.05
C GLU A 48 -4.44 2.71 -7.35
N ALA A 49 -4.36 3.41 -6.22
CA ALA A 49 -5.54 3.91 -5.51
C ALA A 49 -6.40 4.81 -6.42
N LYS A 50 -5.80 5.77 -7.13
CA LYS A 50 -6.47 6.66 -8.08
C LYS A 50 -7.18 5.86 -9.18
N ARG A 51 -6.55 4.81 -9.72
CA ARG A 51 -7.17 3.93 -10.72
C ARG A 51 -8.34 3.14 -10.13
N LEU A 52 -8.21 2.62 -8.90
CA LEU A 52 -9.26 1.88 -8.22
C LEU A 52 -10.48 2.76 -7.96
N VAL A 53 -10.30 3.96 -7.41
CA VAL A 53 -11.36 4.93 -7.17
C VAL A 53 -12.06 5.32 -8.48
N LYS A 54 -11.28 5.64 -9.53
CA LYS A 54 -11.83 5.92 -10.88
C LYS A 54 -12.63 4.75 -11.47
N SER A 55 -12.34 3.52 -11.04
CA SER A 55 -13.08 2.33 -11.47
C SER A 55 -14.37 2.06 -10.68
N GLY A 56 -14.76 2.98 -9.78
CA GLY A 56 -16.00 2.91 -9.00
C GLY A 56 -15.85 2.25 -7.62
N VAL A 57 -14.63 1.93 -7.18
CA VAL A 57 -14.36 1.45 -5.83
C VAL A 57 -14.69 2.56 -4.83
N LYS A 58 -15.39 2.22 -3.76
CA LYS A 58 -15.81 3.13 -2.69
C LYS A 58 -15.00 2.94 -1.41
N GLU A 59 -14.36 1.78 -1.25
CA GLU A 59 -13.57 1.45 -0.08
C GLU A 59 -12.22 0.84 -0.48
N LEU A 60 -11.13 1.42 0.03
CA LEU A 60 -9.78 0.88 -0.13
C LEU A 60 -9.35 0.21 1.16
N LEU A 61 -9.14 -1.11 1.09
CA LEU A 61 -8.63 -1.90 2.20
C LEU A 61 -7.11 -1.95 2.10
N VAL A 62 -6.42 -1.08 2.85
CA VAL A 62 -4.96 -1.03 2.90
C VAL A 62 -4.43 -2.25 3.65
N ILE A 63 -3.58 -3.05 3.00
CA ILE A 63 -3.10 -4.32 3.54
C ILE A 63 -1.58 -4.50 3.43
N SER A 64 -1.02 -5.20 4.42
CA SER A 64 0.31 -5.82 4.40
C SER A 64 0.42 -6.80 5.57
N GLN A 65 1.53 -7.53 5.68
CA GLN A 65 1.79 -8.38 6.85
C GLN A 65 2.02 -7.56 8.13
N ASP A 66 2.62 -6.39 8.00
CA ASP A 66 2.73 -5.36 9.05
C ASP A 66 2.58 -3.99 8.41
N THR A 67 1.43 -3.34 8.63
CA THR A 67 1.10 -2.03 8.06
C THR A 67 1.83 -0.91 8.79
N SER A 68 2.18 -1.10 10.05
CA SER A 68 2.85 -0.09 10.87
C SER A 68 4.29 0.17 10.41
N ALA A 69 4.94 -0.83 9.82
CA ALA A 69 6.31 -0.74 9.33
C ALA A 69 6.44 -0.17 7.91
N TYR A 70 5.34 0.21 7.24
CA TYR A 70 5.40 0.72 5.87
C TYR A 70 6.40 1.87 5.72
N GLY A 71 7.40 1.65 4.86
CA GLY A 71 8.45 2.61 4.54
C GLY A 71 9.72 2.55 5.39
N VAL A 72 9.75 1.76 6.46
CA VAL A 72 10.91 1.67 7.36
C VAL A 72 12.15 1.16 6.62
N ASP A 73 12.00 0.14 5.77
CA ASP A 73 13.04 -0.47 4.94
C ASP A 73 13.67 0.52 3.93
N VAL A 74 12.89 1.50 3.47
CA VAL A 74 13.35 2.56 2.55
C VAL A 74 13.60 3.90 3.26
N LYS A 75 13.70 3.91 4.60
CA LYS A 75 13.93 5.11 5.41
C LYS A 75 12.93 6.25 5.11
N TYR A 76 11.66 5.89 4.91
CA TYR A 76 10.57 6.80 4.55
C TYR A 76 10.88 7.66 3.31
N ARG A 77 11.54 7.07 2.30
CA ARG A 77 11.89 7.74 1.05
C ARG A 77 10.70 8.54 0.50
N THR A 78 10.94 9.81 0.20
CA THR A 78 9.97 10.69 -0.45
C THR A 78 9.80 10.28 -1.91
N GLY A 79 8.55 10.03 -2.31
CA GLY A 79 8.12 9.96 -3.69
C GLY A 79 7.35 11.22 -4.07
N PHE A 80 6.95 11.32 -5.34
CA PHE A 80 6.10 12.39 -5.84
C PHE A 80 4.81 11.79 -6.38
N TRP A 81 3.69 12.42 -6.05
CA TRP A 81 2.39 12.05 -6.57
C TRP A 81 1.56 13.32 -6.80
N ASP A 82 1.03 13.49 -8.01
CA ASP A 82 0.28 14.68 -8.45
C ASP A 82 1.01 16.01 -8.18
N GLY A 83 2.33 16.01 -8.40
CA GLY A 83 3.20 17.18 -8.17
C GLY A 83 3.52 17.46 -6.70
N GLN A 84 2.98 16.69 -5.75
CA GLN A 84 3.23 16.84 -4.32
C GLN A 84 4.24 15.81 -3.80
N PRO A 85 5.18 16.21 -2.92
CA PRO A 85 6.06 15.26 -2.25
C PRO A 85 5.29 14.49 -1.18
N VAL A 86 5.36 13.15 -1.23
CA VAL A 86 4.72 12.27 -0.23
C VAL A 86 5.78 11.31 0.30
N LYS A 87 5.89 11.17 1.62
CA LYS A 87 6.79 10.17 2.21
C LYS A 87 6.17 8.78 2.08
N THR A 88 7.00 7.78 1.79
CA THR A 88 6.60 6.37 1.89
C THR A 88 6.45 6.03 3.37
N ARG A 89 5.32 6.38 3.97
CA ARG A 89 5.01 6.18 5.39
C ARG A 89 3.49 6.16 5.56
N MET A 90 3.01 5.37 6.53
CA MET A 90 1.57 5.13 6.71
C MET A 90 0.77 6.42 6.92
N THR A 91 1.25 7.34 7.74
CA THR A 91 0.56 8.60 8.06
C THR A 91 0.33 9.48 6.82
N GLU A 92 1.38 9.68 6.02
CA GLU A 92 1.34 10.48 4.80
C GLU A 92 0.53 9.79 3.71
N LEU A 93 0.61 8.45 3.63
CA LEU A 93 -0.26 7.67 2.75
C LEU A 93 -1.74 7.87 3.12
N CYS A 94 -2.12 7.76 4.39
CA CYS A 94 -3.50 7.96 4.83
C CYS A 94 -4.00 9.38 4.53
N GLN A 95 -3.18 10.40 4.75
CA GLN A 95 -3.51 11.79 4.41
C GLN A 95 -3.76 11.96 2.90
N ALA A 96 -2.89 11.38 2.06
CA ALA A 96 -3.03 11.44 0.61
C ALA A 96 -4.22 10.62 0.08
N LEU A 97 -4.56 9.48 0.71
CA LEU A 97 -5.76 8.72 0.38
C LEU A 97 -7.03 9.48 0.77
N GLY A 98 -7.03 10.14 1.93
CA GLY A 98 -8.17 10.91 2.42
C GLY A 98 -8.52 12.13 1.57
N SER A 99 -7.62 12.61 0.71
CA SER A 99 -7.94 13.69 -0.24
C SER A 99 -8.62 13.20 -1.52
N MET A 100 -8.76 11.88 -1.72
CA MET A 100 -9.36 11.29 -2.93
C MET A 100 -10.89 11.14 -2.88
N GLY A 101 -11.53 11.49 -1.75
CA GLY A 101 -12.99 11.43 -1.58
C GLY A 101 -13.40 10.74 -0.29
#